data_AF-V9KNC4-F1
#
_entry.id   AF-V9KNC4-F1
#
_cell.length_a   1.000
_cell.length_b   1.000
_cell.length_c   1.000
_cell.angle_alpha   90.00
_cell.angle_beta   90.00
_cell.angle_gamma   90.00
#
_symmetry.space_group_name_H-M   'P 1'
#
loop_
_entity.id
_entity.type
_entity.pdbx_description
1 polymer ?
#
loop_
_entity_poly.entity_id
_entity_poly.type
_entity_poly.pdbx_seq_one_letter_code
_entity_poly.pdbx_strand_id
1 'polypeptide(L)'
;QEQEGPQAYRSVMGSTFGSSGESAIGKLFGCEVENCSTCRCGKETVRVSSSLLFTLQYPDMSCVDFPCPGKPIRQYEFAEVLKRSICLEQSTQAWCENCEKYQPTVQTRNIRCLPDVLVINCEVNSTKEAEFWKCQAEYEFHNRMKKENSEAIKMKESNPVEWEALCNAEGLNFFTSMEEMKHIWIPFSIKMKLNKNKKLEVNNWNEKEECDDEENTFLYDLVVTVAHVLDPRTGGNLVAHIKVGETYHQRKEGVTHKQWYLFNDFLIEPIDKCDPVQFDLSWKIPCSLYYARRNLNSRHDLTIKNPIEASVLLTEASLARKQRKSHATFIPLMLNEMPQRNDLVGLDAEFVTLNQEEAELRSDGTKSTIKPSQMSVARITCVRGQGQNEGVPFIDDYISTQEQVVDYLTQYSGIKPGDLDAKISSKHLTTLKSTYLKLRFLIDVGVRFVGHGLQKDFRVINLMVPKEQVIDTVYLFHIPRKRMISLRFLAWYFLELKIQSETHDSIEDARTALQLYRKYLGLSKNGTDPDEFRRVLKGMYEKGRKLDWKVPEADGDVHSSPKRLR
;
A
#
# COMPACT_ATOMS: atom_id res chain seq x y z
N GLN A 1 4.38 30.41 -26.59
CA GLN A 1 5.63 30.61 -25.84
C GLN A 1 5.33 30.30 -24.39
N GLU A 2 5.30 29.03 -24.06
CA GLU A 2 5.27 28.51 -22.69
C GLU A 2 6.69 28.01 -22.42
N GLN A 3 7.34 28.57 -21.39
CA GLN A 3 8.71 28.22 -21.04
C GLN A 3 8.74 26.89 -20.30
N GLU A 4 9.54 25.99 -20.86
CA GLU A 4 9.93 24.69 -20.31
C GLU A 4 10.46 24.81 -18.88
N GLY A 5 9.93 23.97 -17.98
CA GLY A 5 10.49 23.77 -16.64
C GLY A 5 11.85 23.06 -16.70
N PRO A 6 12.73 23.26 -15.69
CA PRO A 6 14.11 22.78 -15.78
C PRO A 6 14.21 21.25 -15.67
N GLN A 7 14.71 20.64 -16.76
CA GLN A 7 15.18 19.27 -16.89
C GLN A 7 16.44 19.01 -16.03
N ALA A 8 16.28 18.87 -14.71
CA ALA A 8 17.41 18.61 -13.82
C ALA A 8 17.13 17.48 -12.83
N TYR A 9 16.78 16.28 -13.32
CA TYR A 9 16.98 15.00 -12.63
C TYR A 9 16.99 13.84 -13.65
N ARG A 10 18.02 13.81 -14.50
CA ARG A 10 18.56 12.57 -15.07
C ARG A 10 19.99 12.43 -14.57
N SER A 11 20.17 12.18 -13.27
CA SER A 11 21.46 11.69 -12.79
C SER A 11 21.52 10.19 -13.03
N VAL A 12 22.46 9.84 -13.89
CA VAL A 12 23.01 8.54 -14.18
C VAL A 12 23.33 7.80 -12.86
N MET A 13 22.42 6.93 -12.42
CA MET A 13 22.81 5.71 -11.72
C MET A 13 22.64 4.60 -12.75
N GLY A 14 23.76 4.24 -13.39
CA GLY A 14 23.85 3.06 -14.22
C GLY A 14 23.71 1.83 -13.34
N SER A 15 22.50 1.34 -13.17
CA SER A 15 22.28 -0.05 -12.85
C SER A 15 22.25 -0.81 -14.17
N THR A 16 23.28 -1.61 -14.39
CA THR A 16 23.38 -2.57 -15.49
C THR A 16 22.39 -3.71 -15.22
N PHE A 17 21.08 -3.43 -15.27
CA PHE A 17 20.05 -4.46 -15.35
C PHE A 17 19.93 -4.88 -16.82
N GLY A 18 20.05 -6.19 -17.03
CA GLY A 18 20.30 -6.82 -18.31
C GLY A 18 19.37 -6.43 -19.46
N SER A 19 19.96 -6.52 -20.65
CA SER A 19 19.36 -6.45 -21.98
C SER A 19 17.98 -7.14 -22.12
N SER A 20 16.89 -6.37 -21.93
CA SER A 20 15.59 -6.42 -22.65
C SER A 20 14.62 -5.46 -21.95
N GLY A 21 14.35 -4.30 -22.55
CA GLY A 21 13.78 -3.10 -21.93
C GLY A 21 12.31 -3.12 -21.48
N GLU A 22 11.82 -4.20 -20.87
CA GLU A 22 10.48 -4.25 -20.26
C GLU A 22 10.55 -4.34 -18.73
N SER A 23 9.81 -3.46 -18.05
CA SER A 23 9.65 -3.50 -16.59
C SER A 23 8.96 -4.79 -16.14
N ALA A 24 9.13 -5.19 -14.88
CA ALA A 24 8.42 -6.35 -14.32
C ALA A 24 6.89 -6.21 -14.46
N ILE A 25 6.36 -4.99 -14.33
CA ILE A 25 4.95 -4.69 -14.56
C ILE A 25 4.56 -4.91 -16.02
N GLY A 26 5.39 -4.44 -16.97
CA GLY A 26 5.19 -4.69 -18.40
C GLY A 26 5.18 -6.19 -18.74
N LYS A 27 6.08 -6.97 -18.13
CA LYS A 27 6.13 -8.43 -18.38
C LYS A 27 4.92 -9.19 -17.83
N LEU A 28 4.38 -8.77 -16.69
CA LEU A 28 3.26 -9.47 -16.04
C LEU A 28 1.90 -9.05 -16.60
N PHE A 29 1.68 -7.75 -16.75
CA PHE A 29 0.39 -7.16 -17.11
C PHE A 29 0.31 -6.71 -18.56
N GLY A 30 1.47 -6.54 -19.22
CA GLY A 30 1.56 -6.10 -20.61
C GLY A 30 0.96 -7.10 -21.57
N CYS A 31 0.09 -6.57 -22.42
CA CYS A 31 -0.46 -7.24 -23.57
C CYS A 31 -0.18 -6.36 -24.78
N GLU A 32 0.58 -6.88 -25.74
CA GLU A 32 0.76 -6.21 -27.03
C GLU A 32 -0.56 -6.21 -27.79
N VAL A 33 -0.94 -5.03 -28.27
CA VAL A 33 -2.18 -4.79 -28.98
C VAL A 33 -1.88 -4.13 -30.31
N GLU A 34 -2.50 -4.65 -31.36
CA GLU A 34 -2.52 -4.09 -32.70
C GLU A 34 -3.84 -3.35 -32.92
N ASN A 35 -3.75 -2.06 -33.22
CA ASN A 35 -4.88 -1.23 -33.60
C ASN A 35 -4.79 -0.96 -35.11
N CYS A 36 -5.76 -1.46 -35.87
CA CYS A 36 -5.89 -1.18 -37.29
C CYS A 36 -7.02 -0.17 -37.50
N SER A 37 -6.79 0.84 -38.32
CA SER A 37 -7.82 1.78 -38.77
C SER A 37 -7.90 1.72 -40.29
N THR A 38 -9.05 1.31 -40.80
CA THR A 38 -9.31 1.14 -42.23
C THR A 38 -10.30 2.20 -42.68
N CYS A 39 -9.82 3.15 -43.46
CA CYS A 39 -10.67 4.16 -44.08
C CYS A 39 -11.52 3.53 -45.20
N ARG A 40 -12.69 4.10 -45.48
CA ARG A 40 -13.53 3.70 -46.62
C ARG A 40 -12.82 3.71 -47.97
N CYS A 41 -11.78 4.53 -48.16
CA CYS A 41 -10.96 4.52 -49.39
C CYS A 41 -9.99 3.33 -49.51
N GLY A 42 -9.95 2.45 -48.51
CA GLY A 42 -9.04 1.31 -48.44
C GLY A 42 -7.68 1.62 -47.81
N LYS A 43 -7.42 2.86 -47.38
CA LYS A 43 -6.20 3.19 -46.64
C LYS A 43 -6.25 2.58 -45.25
N GLU A 44 -5.32 1.69 -44.96
CA GLU A 44 -5.11 1.09 -43.65
C GLU A 44 -3.95 1.77 -42.91
N THR A 45 -4.15 2.00 -41.61
CA THR A 45 -3.08 2.40 -40.69
C THR A 45 -3.05 1.44 -39.51
N VAL A 46 -1.90 0.82 -39.28
CA VAL A 46 -1.69 -0.14 -38.18
C VAL A 46 -0.73 0.48 -37.16
N ARG A 47 -1.11 0.43 -35.88
CA ARG A 47 -0.29 0.88 -34.75
C ARG A 47 -0.22 -0.21 -33.70
N VAL A 48 0.97 -0.42 -33.15
CA VAL A 48 1.21 -1.39 -32.07
C VAL A 48 1.43 -0.63 -30.78
N SER A 49 0.79 -1.07 -29.70
CA SER A 49 0.89 -0.49 -28.36
C SER A 49 0.83 -1.58 -27.31
N SER A 50 1.36 -1.33 -26.11
CA SER A 50 1.16 -2.22 -24.96
C SER A 50 -0.01 -1.72 -24.11
N SER A 51 -0.97 -2.59 -23.80
CA SER A 51 -2.02 -2.33 -22.82
C SER A 51 -1.74 -3.09 -21.52
N LEU A 52 -2.04 -2.47 -20.38
CA LEU A 52 -1.95 -3.09 -19.05
C LEU A 52 -3.34 -3.39 -18.45
N LEU A 53 -4.40 -2.91 -19.11
CA LEU A 53 -5.78 -2.91 -18.63
C LEU A 53 -6.74 -3.02 -19.81
N PHE A 54 -7.81 -3.79 -19.65
CA PHE A 54 -8.92 -3.80 -20.59
C PHE A 54 -10.19 -3.33 -19.91
N THR A 55 -10.90 -2.38 -20.51
CA THR A 55 -12.17 -1.87 -20.01
C THR A 55 -13.31 -2.66 -20.64
N LEU A 56 -14.24 -3.16 -19.82
CA LEU A 56 -15.43 -3.83 -20.31
C LEU A 56 -16.30 -2.85 -21.10
N GLN A 57 -16.85 -3.35 -22.19
CA GLN A 57 -17.83 -2.64 -23.00
C GLN A 57 -19.09 -3.49 -23.09
N TYR A 58 -20.19 -2.87 -22.71
CA TYR A 58 -21.48 -3.52 -22.62
C TYR A 58 -22.26 -3.35 -23.92
N PRO A 59 -22.98 -4.37 -24.39
CA PRO A 59 -23.90 -4.23 -25.51
C PRO A 59 -24.94 -3.14 -25.23
N ASP A 60 -25.33 -2.39 -26.27
CA ASP A 60 -26.45 -1.46 -26.16
C ASP A 60 -27.75 -2.23 -25.97
N MET A 61 -28.24 -2.21 -24.72
CA MET A 61 -29.61 -2.61 -24.38
C MET A 61 -30.56 -1.61 -25.04
N SER A 62 -31.28 -2.03 -26.06
CA SER A 62 -32.29 -1.21 -26.71
C SER A 62 -33.58 -1.21 -25.86
N CYS A 63 -34.50 -0.26 -26.07
CA CYS A 63 -35.75 -0.18 -25.27
C CYS A 63 -36.66 -1.42 -25.38
N VAL A 64 -36.36 -2.36 -26.28
CA VAL A 64 -37.02 -3.67 -26.39
C VAL A 64 -36.41 -4.76 -25.49
N ASP A 65 -35.32 -4.45 -24.77
CA ASP A 65 -34.60 -5.34 -23.84
C ASP A 65 -34.86 -5.02 -22.35
N PHE A 66 -35.79 -4.11 -22.04
CA PHE A 66 -36.27 -3.89 -20.67
C PHE A 66 -37.13 -5.08 -20.19
N PRO A 67 -37.25 -5.32 -18.86
CA PRO A 67 -38.11 -6.38 -18.33
C PRO A 67 -39.58 -6.04 -18.57
N CYS A 68 -40.10 -6.38 -19.75
CA CYS A 68 -41.52 -6.56 -19.98
C CYS A 68 -41.86 -8.03 -19.72
N PRO A 69 -42.98 -8.33 -19.05
CA PRO A 69 -43.42 -9.71 -18.87
C PRO A 69 -43.55 -10.41 -20.23
N GLY A 70 -42.71 -11.42 -20.49
CA GLY A 70 -42.86 -12.33 -21.63
C GLY A 70 -41.95 -12.13 -22.85
N LYS A 71 -40.90 -11.30 -22.81
CA LYS A 71 -39.86 -11.28 -23.87
C LYS A 71 -38.47 -11.61 -23.31
N PRO A 72 -37.70 -12.53 -23.93
CA PRO A 72 -36.39 -12.92 -23.42
C PRO A 72 -35.34 -11.86 -23.74
N ILE A 73 -34.71 -11.30 -22.70
CA ILE A 73 -33.46 -10.53 -22.83
C ILE A 73 -32.38 -11.46 -23.37
N ARG A 74 -31.56 -10.99 -24.31
CA ARG A 74 -30.46 -11.79 -24.86
C ARG A 74 -29.43 -12.10 -23.77
N GLN A 75 -29.17 -13.39 -23.56
CA GLN A 75 -28.11 -13.86 -22.67
C GLN A 75 -26.75 -13.55 -23.28
N TYR A 76 -25.84 -13.03 -22.45
CA TYR A 76 -24.43 -12.85 -22.76
C TYR A 76 -23.59 -13.52 -21.68
N GLU A 77 -22.72 -14.43 -22.08
CA GLU A 77 -21.72 -14.95 -21.17
C GLU A 77 -20.65 -13.89 -20.88
N PHE A 78 -20.09 -13.89 -19.67
CA PHE A 78 -19.00 -12.99 -19.31
C PHE A 78 -17.82 -13.08 -20.28
N ALA A 79 -17.42 -14.29 -20.68
CA ALA A 79 -16.37 -14.51 -21.67
C ALA A 79 -16.64 -13.85 -23.03
N GLU A 80 -17.90 -13.82 -23.48
CA GLU A 80 -18.29 -13.15 -24.72
C GLU A 80 -18.11 -11.63 -24.61
N VAL A 81 -18.59 -11.04 -23.51
CA VAL A 81 -18.43 -9.60 -23.24
C VAL A 81 -16.95 -9.24 -23.13
N LEU A 82 -16.17 -10.04 -22.42
CA LEU A 82 -14.73 -9.86 -22.27
C LEU A 82 -14.00 -9.93 -23.63
N LYS A 83 -14.33 -10.92 -24.46
CA LYS A 83 -13.74 -11.04 -25.80
C LYS A 83 -14.04 -9.82 -26.67
N ARG A 84 -15.28 -9.34 -26.70
CA ARG A 84 -15.66 -8.12 -27.45
C ARG A 84 -14.95 -6.88 -26.91
N SER A 85 -14.79 -6.82 -25.58
CA SER A 85 -14.09 -5.72 -24.91
C SER A 85 -12.59 -5.71 -25.24
N ILE A 86 -11.95 -6.87 -25.34
CA ILE A 86 -10.53 -6.98 -25.75
C ILE A 86 -10.40 -6.69 -27.24
N CYS A 87 -11.16 -7.41 -28.07
CA CYS A 87 -11.17 -7.30 -29.53
C CYS A 87 -12.21 -6.28 -30.01
N LEU A 88 -11.92 -4.99 -29.82
CA LEU A 88 -12.80 -3.89 -30.20
C LEU A 88 -12.97 -3.82 -31.72
N GLU A 89 -14.19 -3.64 -32.20
CA GLU A 89 -14.49 -3.21 -33.57
C GLU A 89 -15.52 -2.08 -33.51
N GLN A 90 -15.14 -0.90 -33.99
CA GLN A 90 -16.01 0.28 -33.98
C GLN A 90 -15.81 1.12 -35.25
N SER A 91 -16.86 1.84 -35.64
CA SER A 91 -16.81 2.78 -36.77
C SER A 91 -16.87 4.21 -36.26
N THR A 92 -15.86 5.01 -36.58
CA THR A 92 -15.76 6.42 -36.14
C THR A 92 -15.42 7.33 -37.31
N GLN A 93 -15.74 8.62 -37.19
CA GLN A 93 -15.30 9.63 -38.16
C GLN A 93 -13.85 10.01 -37.86
N ALA A 94 -12.94 9.72 -38.77
CA ALA A 94 -11.52 10.06 -38.62
C ALA A 94 -10.99 10.79 -39.86
N TRP A 95 -10.03 11.69 -39.66
CA TRP A 95 -9.34 12.37 -40.76
C TRP A 95 -8.52 11.36 -41.55
N CYS A 96 -8.71 11.32 -42.87
CA CYS A 96 -7.91 10.50 -43.76
C CYS A 96 -7.00 11.39 -44.61
N GLU A 97 -5.69 11.23 -44.46
CA GLU A 97 -4.70 11.98 -45.26
C GLU A 97 -4.84 11.73 -46.76
N ASN A 98 -5.30 10.54 -47.17
CA ASN A 98 -5.51 10.20 -48.58
C ASN A 98 -6.81 10.82 -49.16
N CYS A 99 -7.82 11.06 -48.33
CA CYS A 99 -9.08 11.67 -48.77
C CYS A 99 -9.13 13.18 -48.49
N GLU A 100 -8.20 13.70 -47.70
CA GLU A 100 -8.14 15.07 -47.18
C GLU A 100 -9.46 15.54 -46.55
N LYS A 101 -10.18 14.61 -45.92
CA LYS A 101 -11.45 14.87 -45.22
C LYS A 101 -11.72 13.82 -44.15
N TYR A 102 -12.63 14.14 -43.25
CA TYR A 102 -13.18 13.16 -42.32
C TYR A 102 -13.97 12.09 -43.09
N GLN A 103 -13.67 10.83 -42.81
CA GLN A 103 -14.33 9.67 -43.39
C GLN A 103 -14.71 8.67 -42.30
N PRO A 104 -15.82 7.93 -42.49
CA PRO A 104 -16.08 6.72 -41.71
C PRO A 104 -14.88 5.78 -41.82
N THR A 105 -14.30 5.46 -40.68
CA THR A 105 -13.11 4.64 -40.53
C THR A 105 -13.41 3.53 -39.55
N VAL A 106 -13.23 2.29 -39.98
CA VAL A 106 -13.41 1.11 -39.13
C VAL A 106 -12.13 0.90 -38.35
N GLN A 107 -12.23 0.99 -37.03
CA GLN A 107 -11.13 0.75 -36.10
C GLN A 107 -11.30 -0.63 -35.48
N THR A 108 -10.31 -1.48 -35.66
CA THR A 108 -10.23 -2.80 -35.04
C THR A 108 -9.04 -2.88 -34.10
N ARG A 109 -9.23 -3.58 -32.98
CA ARG A 109 -8.20 -3.84 -31.98
C ARG A 109 -8.07 -5.34 -31.80
N ASN A 110 -6.85 -5.88 -31.88
CA ASN A 110 -6.57 -7.28 -31.63
C ASN A 110 -5.33 -7.43 -30.77
N ILE A 111 -5.32 -8.41 -29.88
CA ILE A 111 -4.14 -8.73 -29.07
C ILE A 111 -3.16 -9.59 -29.88
N ARG A 112 -1.86 -9.41 -29.63
CA ARG A 112 -0.78 -10.20 -30.24
C ARG A 112 -0.22 -11.25 -29.29
N CYS A 113 -0.36 -11.05 -27.99
CA CYS A 113 0.04 -12.00 -26.96
C CYS A 113 -0.98 -12.00 -25.82
N LEU A 114 -1.01 -13.09 -25.07
CA LEU A 114 -1.83 -13.20 -23.86
C LEU A 114 -0.97 -12.76 -22.64
N PRO A 115 -1.47 -11.89 -21.75
CA PRO A 115 -0.71 -11.44 -20.57
C PRO A 115 -0.66 -12.54 -19.51
N ASP A 116 0.30 -12.49 -18.57
CA ASP A 116 0.35 -13.42 -17.44
C ASP A 116 -0.73 -13.10 -16.38
N VAL A 117 -1.05 -11.81 -16.23
CA VAL A 117 -2.14 -11.30 -15.41
C VAL A 117 -3.02 -10.37 -16.24
N LEU A 118 -4.28 -10.76 -16.43
CA LEU A 118 -5.30 -9.97 -17.12
C LEU A 118 -6.03 -9.08 -16.10
N VAL A 119 -5.91 -7.76 -16.27
CA VAL A 119 -6.65 -6.77 -15.47
C VAL A 119 -7.83 -6.25 -16.29
N ILE A 120 -9.00 -6.29 -15.68
CA ILE A 120 -10.26 -5.87 -16.28
C ILE A 120 -10.83 -4.74 -15.44
N ASN A 121 -11.07 -3.58 -16.05
CA ASN A 121 -11.89 -2.53 -15.47
C ASN A 121 -13.35 -2.79 -15.85
N CYS A 122 -14.24 -2.86 -14.86
CA CYS A 122 -15.63 -3.14 -15.09
C CYS A 122 -16.40 -1.93 -15.63
N GLU A 123 -16.01 -0.69 -15.32
CA GLU A 123 -16.69 0.50 -15.88
C GLU A 123 -18.22 0.52 -15.68
N VAL A 124 -18.70 0.09 -14.50
CA VAL A 124 -20.13 0.15 -14.16
C VAL A 124 -20.47 1.54 -13.62
N ASN A 125 -20.62 2.49 -14.54
CA ASN A 125 -20.74 3.91 -14.21
C ASN A 125 -22.16 4.48 -14.36
N SER A 126 -23.11 3.72 -14.91
CA SER A 126 -24.52 4.14 -15.00
C SER A 126 -25.49 3.03 -14.59
N THR A 127 -26.75 3.43 -14.42
CA THR A 127 -27.86 2.51 -14.12
C THR A 127 -28.04 1.46 -15.21
N LYS A 128 -27.76 1.80 -16.48
CA LYS A 128 -27.87 0.88 -17.61
C LYS A 128 -26.90 -0.29 -17.48
N GLU A 129 -25.63 -0.03 -17.17
CA GLU A 129 -24.64 -1.10 -16.98
C GLU A 129 -24.96 -1.91 -15.72
N ALA A 130 -25.38 -1.25 -14.64
CA ALA A 130 -25.80 -1.96 -13.43
C ALA A 130 -26.99 -2.89 -13.69
N GLU A 131 -28.01 -2.44 -14.43
CA GLU A 131 -29.15 -3.27 -14.84
C GLU A 131 -28.71 -4.43 -15.74
N PHE A 132 -27.81 -4.18 -16.70
CA PHE A 132 -27.26 -5.25 -17.54
C PHE A 132 -26.64 -6.37 -16.69
N TRP A 133 -25.78 -6.03 -15.71
CA TRP A 133 -25.18 -7.01 -14.82
C TRP A 133 -26.22 -7.78 -13.99
N LYS A 134 -27.23 -7.09 -13.45
CA LYS A 134 -28.32 -7.74 -12.69
C LYS A 134 -29.04 -8.77 -13.56
N CYS A 135 -29.45 -8.38 -14.78
CA CYS A 135 -30.17 -9.26 -15.70
C CYS A 135 -29.33 -10.49 -16.08
N GLN A 136 -28.04 -10.32 -16.38
CA GLN A 136 -27.19 -11.46 -16.73
C GLN A 136 -26.98 -12.42 -15.55
N ALA A 137 -26.86 -11.88 -14.34
CA ALA A 137 -26.70 -12.71 -13.14
C ALA A 137 -27.98 -13.46 -12.76
N GLU A 138 -29.16 -12.85 -12.93
CA GLU A 138 -30.45 -13.53 -12.77
C GLU A 138 -30.63 -14.67 -13.79
N TYR A 139 -30.19 -14.45 -15.03
CA TYR A 139 -30.25 -15.47 -16.06
C TYR A 139 -29.34 -16.67 -15.73
N GLU A 140 -28.09 -16.40 -15.33
CA GLU A 140 -27.16 -17.45 -14.89
C GLU A 140 -27.71 -18.23 -13.70
N PHE A 141 -28.28 -17.54 -12.72
CA PHE A 141 -28.95 -18.18 -11.58
C PHE A 141 -30.06 -19.14 -12.04
N HIS A 142 -30.97 -18.69 -12.91
CA HIS A 142 -32.03 -19.54 -13.44
C HIS A 142 -31.51 -20.74 -14.26
N ASN A 143 -30.44 -20.55 -15.03
CA ASN A 143 -29.80 -21.63 -15.77
C ASN A 143 -29.22 -22.70 -14.85
N ARG A 144 -28.50 -22.28 -13.80
CA ARG A 144 -27.93 -23.20 -12.80
C ARG A 144 -29.03 -23.97 -12.07
N MET A 145 -30.08 -23.28 -11.63
CA MET A 145 -31.24 -23.93 -10.99
C MET A 145 -31.90 -24.98 -11.88
N LYS A 146 -32.06 -24.70 -13.19
CA LYS A 146 -32.59 -25.70 -14.15
C LYS A 146 -31.66 -26.91 -14.29
N LYS A 147 -30.35 -26.68 -14.32
CA LYS A 147 -29.34 -27.74 -14.45
C LYS A 147 -29.30 -28.61 -13.20
N GLU A 148 -29.28 -28.01 -12.01
CA GLU A 148 -29.31 -28.73 -10.73
C GLU A 148 -30.59 -29.55 -10.56
N ASN A 149 -31.76 -28.99 -10.88
CA ASN A 149 -33.01 -29.75 -10.87
C ASN A 149 -32.97 -30.93 -11.86
N SER A 150 -32.38 -30.74 -13.04
CA SER A 150 -32.24 -31.81 -14.03
C SER A 150 -31.26 -32.90 -13.59
N GLU A 151 -30.17 -32.53 -12.91
CA GLU A 151 -29.19 -33.47 -12.34
C GLU A 151 -29.78 -34.23 -11.13
N ALA A 152 -30.55 -33.56 -10.27
CA ALA A 152 -31.27 -34.18 -9.17
C ALA A 152 -32.32 -35.20 -9.65
N ILE A 153 -33.07 -34.88 -10.71
CA ILE A 153 -34.01 -35.81 -11.34
C ILE A 153 -33.29 -37.04 -11.90
N LYS A 154 -32.16 -36.86 -12.62
CA LYS A 154 -31.35 -37.97 -13.14
C LYS A 154 -30.78 -38.85 -12.03
N MET A 155 -30.34 -38.27 -10.92
CA MET A 155 -29.81 -39.02 -9.77
C MET A 155 -30.91 -39.83 -9.06
N LYS A 156 -32.09 -39.23 -8.91
CA LYS A 156 -33.29 -39.92 -8.41
C LYS A 156 -33.73 -41.09 -9.30
N GLU A 157 -33.61 -40.96 -10.63
CA GLU A 157 -33.95 -42.01 -11.58
C GLU A 157 -32.91 -43.13 -11.67
N SER A 158 -31.63 -42.82 -11.45
CA SER A 158 -30.53 -43.78 -11.58
C SER A 158 -30.19 -44.55 -10.30
N ASN A 159 -30.37 -43.97 -9.11
CA ASN A 159 -30.09 -44.66 -7.85
C ASN A 159 -31.08 -44.27 -6.73
N PRO A 160 -32.32 -44.81 -6.72
CA PRO A 160 -33.40 -44.38 -5.84
C PRO A 160 -33.11 -44.60 -4.34
N VAL A 161 -32.43 -45.70 -4.00
CA VAL A 161 -32.14 -46.10 -2.61
C VAL A 161 -31.07 -45.20 -1.99
N GLU A 162 -30.06 -44.82 -2.78
CA GLU A 162 -28.98 -43.92 -2.35
C GLU A 162 -29.48 -42.47 -2.27
N TRP A 163 -30.38 -42.07 -3.17
CA TRP A 163 -31.10 -40.79 -3.12
C TRP A 163 -31.96 -40.64 -1.85
N GLU A 164 -32.72 -41.66 -1.46
CA GLU A 164 -33.51 -41.65 -0.23
C GLU A 164 -32.63 -41.63 1.04
N ALA A 165 -31.48 -42.32 1.03
CA ALA A 165 -30.52 -42.27 2.13
C ALA A 165 -29.85 -40.89 2.27
N LEU A 166 -29.54 -40.21 1.15
CA LEU A 166 -28.97 -38.87 1.13
C LEU A 166 -29.96 -37.78 1.58
N CYS A 167 -31.26 -37.95 1.29
CA CYS A 167 -32.30 -37.02 1.74
C CYS A 167 -32.63 -37.13 3.24
N ASN A 168 -32.41 -38.31 3.84
CA ASN A 168 -32.77 -38.61 5.24
C ASN A 168 -31.63 -38.33 6.24
N ALA A 169 -30.41 -38.05 5.78
CA ALA A 169 -29.35 -37.57 6.66
C ALA A 169 -29.55 -36.06 6.92
N GLU A 170 -29.95 -35.71 8.15
CA GLU A 170 -30.03 -34.32 8.61
C GLU A 170 -28.64 -33.66 8.48
N GLY A 171 -28.41 -32.96 7.36
CA GLY A 171 -27.17 -32.21 7.11
C GLY A 171 -26.63 -32.16 5.68
N LEU A 172 -27.31 -32.72 4.66
CA LEU A 172 -26.84 -32.64 3.28
C LEU A 172 -27.40 -31.43 2.52
N ASN A 173 -26.71 -30.29 2.64
CA ASN A 173 -26.79 -29.19 1.67
C ASN A 173 -26.18 -29.63 0.33
N PHE A 174 -26.96 -30.30 -0.53
CA PHE A 174 -26.65 -30.37 -1.97
C PHE A 174 -26.69 -28.99 -2.64
N PHE A 175 -27.24 -28.01 -1.94
CA PHE A 175 -27.33 -26.62 -2.35
C PHE A 175 -26.27 -25.82 -1.59
N THR A 176 -25.29 -25.23 -2.28
CA THR A 176 -24.87 -23.87 -1.89
C THR A 176 -26.15 -23.07 -1.69
N SER A 177 -26.30 -22.33 -0.60
CA SER A 177 -27.60 -21.73 -0.28
C SER A 177 -28.14 -20.99 -1.50
N MET A 178 -29.45 -21.09 -1.79
CA MET A 178 -30.03 -20.42 -2.96
C MET A 178 -29.71 -18.92 -3.01
N GLU A 179 -29.34 -18.33 -1.87
CA GLU A 179 -28.86 -16.96 -1.73
C GLU A 179 -27.39 -16.79 -2.17
N GLU A 180 -26.50 -17.74 -1.88
CA GLU A 180 -25.09 -17.74 -2.31
C GLU A 180 -24.91 -17.77 -3.83
N MET A 181 -25.88 -18.29 -4.57
CA MET A 181 -25.81 -18.35 -6.03
C MET A 181 -26.44 -17.16 -6.74
N LYS A 182 -27.19 -16.32 -6.02
CA LYS A 182 -27.79 -15.12 -6.61
C LYS A 182 -26.70 -14.13 -6.98
N HIS A 183 -26.92 -13.37 -8.04
CA HIS A 183 -26.03 -12.29 -8.47
C HIS A 183 -24.61 -12.73 -8.89
N ILE A 184 -24.41 -14.00 -9.24
CA ILE A 184 -23.15 -14.51 -9.80
C ILE A 184 -23.25 -14.59 -11.32
N TRP A 185 -22.53 -13.70 -12.01
CA TRP A 185 -22.31 -13.75 -13.46
C TRP A 185 -20.84 -13.98 -13.82
N ILE A 186 -19.92 -13.62 -12.93
CA ILE A 186 -18.48 -13.72 -13.16
C ILE A 186 -18.01 -15.17 -12.98
N PRO A 187 -17.26 -15.75 -13.94
CA PRO A 187 -16.70 -17.08 -13.81
C PRO A 187 -15.45 -17.08 -12.93
N PHE A 188 -15.25 -18.15 -12.16
CA PHE A 188 -14.02 -18.31 -11.37
C PHE A 188 -12.78 -18.57 -12.23
N SER A 189 -12.97 -19.13 -13.42
CA SER A 189 -11.89 -19.44 -14.35
C SER A 189 -12.33 -19.15 -15.79
N ILE A 190 -11.39 -18.68 -16.61
CA ILE A 190 -11.59 -18.46 -18.05
C ILE A 190 -10.47 -19.15 -18.84
N LYS A 191 -10.84 -19.75 -19.97
CA LYS A 191 -9.91 -20.31 -20.95
C LYS A 191 -9.73 -19.31 -22.07
N MET A 192 -8.50 -18.89 -22.32
CA MET A 192 -8.16 -17.99 -23.44
C MET A 192 -7.22 -18.71 -24.40
N LYS A 193 -7.54 -18.63 -25.70
CA LYS A 193 -6.73 -19.22 -26.77
C LYS A 193 -6.46 -18.19 -27.84
N LEU A 194 -5.21 -18.09 -28.27
CA LEU A 194 -4.81 -17.27 -29.40
C LEU A 194 -4.48 -18.18 -30.59
N ASN A 195 -5.38 -18.22 -31.57
CA ASN A 195 -5.21 -19.08 -32.75
C ASN A 195 -4.05 -18.60 -33.64
N LYS A 196 -3.60 -19.47 -34.56
CA LYS A 196 -2.57 -19.15 -35.57
C LYS A 196 -2.89 -17.90 -36.40
N ASN A 197 -4.17 -17.61 -36.61
CA ASN A 197 -4.65 -16.41 -37.31
C ASN A 197 -4.73 -15.16 -36.41
N LYS A 198 -4.10 -15.20 -35.22
CA LYS A 198 -4.16 -14.14 -34.18
C LYS A 198 -5.58 -13.77 -33.73
N LYS A 199 -6.53 -14.71 -33.87
CA LYS A 199 -7.90 -14.54 -33.38
C LYS A 199 -7.99 -15.04 -31.95
N LEU A 200 -8.53 -14.20 -31.08
CA LEU A 200 -8.78 -14.53 -29.68
C LEU A 200 -10.08 -15.33 -29.51
N GLU A 201 -9.98 -16.41 -28.75
CA GLU A 201 -11.10 -17.16 -28.19
C GLU A 201 -11.05 -17.06 -26.68
N VAL A 202 -12.22 -16.80 -26.06
CA VAL A 202 -12.39 -16.72 -24.61
C VAL A 202 -13.64 -17.49 -24.28
N ASN A 203 -13.52 -18.47 -23.39
CA ASN A 203 -14.62 -19.30 -22.92
C ASN A 203 -14.61 -19.34 -21.39
N ASN A 204 -15.79 -19.41 -20.77
CA ASN A 204 -15.90 -19.73 -19.36
C ASN A 204 -15.38 -21.16 -19.14
N TRP A 205 -14.62 -21.39 -18.07
CA TRP A 205 -14.08 -22.70 -17.77
C TRP A 205 -14.70 -23.29 -16.50
N ASN A 206 -15.18 -24.54 -16.60
CA ASN A 206 -15.69 -25.30 -15.47
C ASN A 206 -14.66 -26.38 -15.07
N GLU A 207 -14.50 -26.63 -13.78
CA GLU A 207 -13.52 -27.61 -13.24
C GLU A 207 -13.74 -29.06 -13.74
N LYS A 208 -14.89 -29.36 -14.35
CA LYS A 208 -15.25 -30.70 -14.88
C LYS A 208 -14.78 -30.96 -16.32
N GLU A 209 -14.23 -29.97 -17.02
CA GLU A 209 -13.75 -30.11 -18.40
C GLU A 209 -12.26 -30.50 -18.42
N GLU A 210 -11.85 -31.41 -19.31
CA GLU A 210 -10.43 -31.78 -19.48
C GLU A 210 -9.68 -30.68 -20.24
N CYS A 211 -8.56 -30.21 -19.69
CA CYS A 211 -7.76 -29.17 -20.34
C CYS A 211 -6.89 -29.80 -21.43
N ASP A 212 -7.27 -29.61 -22.69
CA ASP A 212 -6.36 -29.90 -23.80
C ASP A 212 -5.12 -29.00 -23.73
N ASP A 213 -3.93 -29.60 -23.65
CA ASP A 213 -2.62 -28.93 -23.73
C ASP A 213 -2.33 -28.47 -25.18
N GLU A 214 -3.15 -27.56 -25.69
CA GLU A 214 -2.95 -26.94 -26.99
C GLU A 214 -1.97 -25.76 -26.91
N GLU A 215 -1.13 -25.59 -27.94
CA GLU A 215 -0.25 -24.42 -28.06
C GLU A 215 -1.06 -23.10 -28.05
N ASN A 216 -0.60 -22.12 -27.27
CA ASN A 216 -1.22 -20.80 -27.07
C ASN A 216 -2.62 -20.79 -26.42
N THR A 217 -2.95 -21.86 -25.70
CA THR A 217 -4.13 -21.93 -24.82
C THR A 217 -3.70 -21.82 -23.37
N PHE A 218 -4.33 -20.91 -22.61
CA PHE A 218 -4.04 -20.71 -21.19
C PHE A 218 -5.31 -20.63 -20.35
N LEU A 219 -5.24 -21.23 -19.16
CA LEU A 219 -6.26 -21.11 -18.13
C LEU A 219 -5.90 -19.99 -17.16
N TYR A 220 -6.87 -19.11 -16.91
CA TYR A 220 -6.77 -18.04 -15.94
C TYR A 220 -7.77 -18.25 -14.82
N ASP A 221 -7.32 -18.04 -13.59
CA ASP A 221 -8.15 -18.08 -12.39
C ASP A 221 -8.36 -16.66 -11.86
N LEU A 222 -9.57 -16.38 -11.41
CA LEU A 222 -9.88 -15.14 -10.70
C LEU A 222 -9.12 -15.11 -9.37
N VAL A 223 -8.33 -14.06 -9.17
CA VAL A 223 -7.48 -13.89 -7.99
C VAL A 223 -7.80 -12.63 -7.19
N VAL A 224 -8.33 -11.59 -7.82
CA VAL A 224 -8.73 -10.36 -7.12
C VAL A 224 -10.04 -9.83 -7.71
N THR A 225 -10.93 -9.37 -6.83
CA THR A 225 -12.05 -8.50 -7.21
C THR A 225 -12.05 -7.25 -6.34
N VAL A 226 -12.15 -6.08 -6.96
CA VAL A 226 -12.28 -4.80 -6.27
C VAL A 226 -13.70 -4.31 -6.46
N ALA A 227 -14.35 -3.93 -5.37
CA ALA A 227 -15.71 -3.43 -5.35
C ALA A 227 -15.79 -2.06 -4.66
N HIS A 228 -16.67 -1.20 -5.14
CA HIS A 228 -17.11 0.00 -4.42
C HIS A 228 -18.35 -0.36 -3.61
N VAL A 229 -18.19 -0.31 -2.29
CA VAL A 229 -19.31 -0.43 -1.35
C VAL A 229 -19.94 0.94 -1.22
N LEU A 230 -21.17 1.09 -1.70
CA LEU A 230 -21.92 2.34 -1.63
C LEU A 230 -22.47 2.55 -0.22
N ASP A 231 -22.16 3.70 0.35
CA ASP A 231 -22.80 4.21 1.56
C ASP A 231 -23.41 5.59 1.24
N PRO A 232 -24.74 5.75 1.28
CA PRO A 232 -25.40 7.02 1.01
C PRO A 232 -24.94 8.18 1.89
N ARG A 233 -24.36 7.91 3.08
CA ARG A 233 -23.92 8.94 4.02
C ARG A 233 -22.50 9.42 3.76
N THR A 234 -21.59 8.50 3.48
CA THR A 234 -20.15 8.79 3.39
C THR A 234 -19.62 8.81 1.96
N GLY A 235 -20.45 8.39 0.99
CA GLY A 235 -20.02 8.14 -0.39
C GLY A 235 -19.43 6.73 -0.59
N GLY A 236 -19.33 5.94 0.48
CA GLY A 236 -18.82 4.58 0.42
C GLY A 236 -17.30 4.47 0.40
N ASN A 237 -16.81 3.25 0.21
CA ASN A 237 -15.37 2.95 0.19
C ASN A 237 -15.07 1.78 -0.75
N LEU A 238 -13.79 1.66 -1.14
CA LEU A 238 -13.33 0.52 -1.92
C LEU A 238 -12.97 -0.64 -0.99
N VAL A 239 -13.35 -1.85 -1.40
CA VAL A 239 -12.96 -3.11 -0.75
C VAL A 239 -12.36 -4.05 -1.78
N ALA A 240 -11.38 -4.85 -1.36
CA ALA A 240 -10.73 -5.83 -2.21
C ALA A 240 -10.92 -7.24 -1.66
N HIS A 241 -11.41 -8.15 -2.49
CA HIS A 241 -11.38 -9.58 -2.21
C HIS A 241 -10.16 -10.15 -2.91
N ILE A 242 -9.27 -10.81 -2.15
CA ILE A 242 -8.01 -11.34 -2.67
C ILE A 242 -7.94 -12.82 -2.33
N LYS A 243 -7.68 -13.65 -3.35
CA LYS A 243 -7.39 -15.08 -3.19
C LYS A 243 -5.94 -15.24 -2.80
N VAL A 244 -5.69 -15.44 -1.51
CA VAL A 244 -4.34 -15.61 -0.98
C VAL A 244 -3.87 -17.03 -1.27
N GLY A 245 -2.69 -17.12 -1.89
CA GLY A 245 -2.10 -18.39 -2.31
C GLY A 245 -1.34 -19.12 -1.20
N GLU A 246 -0.95 -20.35 -1.52
CA GLU A 246 -0.28 -21.28 -0.59
C GLU A 246 1.01 -20.71 0.01
N THR A 247 1.76 -19.89 -0.71
CA THR A 247 3.05 -19.33 -0.25
C THR A 247 2.93 -18.58 1.07
N TYR A 248 1.83 -17.85 1.29
CA TYR A 248 1.59 -17.15 2.56
C TYR A 248 1.20 -18.12 3.67
N HIS A 249 0.26 -19.02 3.40
CA HIS A 249 -0.22 -20.00 4.38
C HIS A 249 0.87 -20.99 4.81
N GLN A 250 1.74 -21.39 3.90
CA GLN A 250 2.92 -22.18 4.21
C GLN A 250 3.88 -21.42 5.15
N ARG A 251 4.12 -20.12 4.91
CA ARG A 251 5.02 -19.31 5.76
C ARG A 251 4.45 -19.05 7.15
N LYS A 252 3.14 -18.82 7.26
CA LYS A 252 2.49 -18.43 8.52
C LYS A 252 2.05 -19.63 9.36
N GLU A 253 1.45 -20.63 8.71
CA GLU A 253 0.74 -21.74 9.35
C GLU A 253 1.32 -23.11 8.96
N GLY A 254 2.23 -23.19 7.99
CA GLY A 254 2.80 -24.45 7.52
C GLY A 254 1.84 -25.29 6.66
N VAL A 255 0.72 -24.72 6.21
CA VAL A 255 -0.33 -25.45 5.46
C VAL A 255 -0.36 -25.06 3.99
N THR A 256 -0.62 -26.05 3.13
CA THR A 256 -0.84 -25.85 1.70
C THR A 256 -2.33 -25.60 1.44
N HIS A 257 -2.76 -24.34 1.59
CA HIS A 257 -4.16 -23.94 1.40
C HIS A 257 -4.26 -22.61 0.64
N LYS A 258 -5.41 -22.38 -0.02
CA LYS A 258 -5.76 -21.11 -0.68
C LYS A 258 -7.06 -20.59 -0.09
N GLN A 259 -7.08 -19.35 0.39
CA GLN A 259 -8.24 -18.77 1.05
C GLN A 259 -8.57 -17.38 0.47
N TRP A 260 -9.85 -17.08 0.33
CA TRP A 260 -10.29 -15.73 0.01
C TRP A 260 -10.36 -14.86 1.27
N TYR A 261 -9.89 -13.62 1.13
CA TYR A 261 -9.93 -12.62 2.18
C TYR A 261 -10.54 -11.33 1.67
N LEU A 262 -11.39 -10.71 2.49
CA LEU A 262 -11.82 -9.33 2.35
C LEU A 262 -10.79 -8.41 2.98
N PHE A 263 -10.36 -7.40 2.23
CA PHE A 263 -9.54 -6.29 2.69
C PHE A 263 -10.37 -5.01 2.63
N ASN A 264 -10.63 -4.43 3.79
CA ASN A 264 -11.32 -3.15 3.96
C ASN A 264 -10.49 -2.28 4.93
N ASP A 265 -9.62 -1.44 4.38
CA ASP A 265 -8.60 -0.68 5.11
C ASP A 265 -7.74 -1.58 6.03
N PHE A 266 -7.99 -1.54 7.33
CA PHE A 266 -7.30 -2.32 8.36
C PHE A 266 -8.05 -3.60 8.76
N LEU A 267 -9.28 -3.79 8.28
CA LEU A 267 -10.05 -5.01 8.47
C LEU A 267 -9.65 -6.03 7.40
N ILE A 268 -9.20 -7.20 7.87
CA ILE A 268 -8.86 -8.35 7.03
C ILE A 268 -9.60 -9.56 7.56
N GLU A 269 -10.55 -10.10 6.79
CA GLU A 269 -11.38 -11.23 7.21
C GLU A 269 -11.42 -12.32 6.14
N PRO A 270 -11.35 -13.61 6.52
CA PRO A 270 -11.59 -14.71 5.59
C PRO A 270 -13.06 -14.71 5.18
N ILE A 271 -13.32 -14.97 3.90
CA ILE A 271 -14.66 -14.98 3.30
C ILE A 271 -14.88 -16.22 2.45
N ASP A 272 -16.13 -16.48 2.10
CA ASP A 272 -16.50 -17.62 1.26
C ASP A 272 -16.15 -17.41 -0.22
N LYS A 273 -16.08 -18.52 -0.97
CA LYS A 273 -15.70 -18.49 -2.40
C LYS A 273 -16.66 -17.67 -3.26
N CYS A 274 -17.93 -17.56 -2.86
CA CYS A 274 -18.96 -16.85 -3.62
C CYS A 274 -18.92 -15.32 -3.42
N ASP A 275 -18.54 -14.85 -2.23
CA ASP A 275 -18.52 -13.42 -1.91
C ASP A 275 -17.74 -12.54 -2.91
N PRO A 276 -16.55 -12.93 -3.39
CA PRO A 276 -15.80 -12.12 -4.36
C PRO A 276 -16.52 -11.88 -5.69
N VAL A 277 -17.44 -12.77 -6.09
CA VAL A 277 -18.12 -12.74 -7.40
C VAL A 277 -19.59 -12.35 -7.32
N GLN A 278 -20.13 -12.20 -6.12
CA GLN A 278 -21.50 -11.77 -5.88
C GLN A 278 -21.58 -10.24 -5.83
N PHE A 279 -22.33 -9.66 -6.78
CA PHE A 279 -22.52 -8.20 -6.90
C PHE A 279 -24.01 -7.86 -6.94
N ASP A 280 -24.56 -7.44 -5.80
CA ASP A 280 -25.97 -7.03 -5.67
C ASP A 280 -26.29 -5.72 -6.43
N LEU A 281 -25.27 -4.89 -6.66
CA LEU A 281 -25.35 -3.64 -7.43
C LEU A 281 -26.27 -2.56 -6.84
N SER A 282 -26.97 -2.80 -5.72
CA SER A 282 -27.60 -1.72 -4.94
C SER A 282 -26.61 -1.09 -3.96
N TRP A 283 -25.69 -1.91 -3.42
CA TRP A 283 -24.67 -1.45 -2.47
C TRP A 283 -23.25 -1.91 -2.82
N LYS A 284 -23.07 -2.89 -3.72
CA LYS A 284 -21.76 -3.43 -4.10
C LYS A 284 -21.57 -3.35 -5.61
N ILE A 285 -20.75 -2.39 -6.07
CA ILE A 285 -20.48 -2.15 -7.49
C ILE A 285 -19.14 -2.77 -7.85
N PRO A 286 -19.04 -3.60 -8.91
CA PRO A 286 -17.76 -4.14 -9.37
C PRO A 286 -16.92 -3.04 -10.02
N CYS A 287 -15.67 -2.90 -9.59
CA CYS A 287 -14.74 -1.91 -10.14
C CYS A 287 -13.67 -2.55 -11.02
N SER A 288 -12.98 -3.58 -10.51
CA SER A 288 -11.90 -4.22 -11.25
C SER A 288 -11.74 -5.69 -10.90
N LEU A 289 -11.34 -6.49 -11.89
CA LEU A 289 -11.13 -7.93 -11.77
C LEU A 289 -9.72 -8.28 -12.23
N TYR A 290 -9.08 -9.22 -11.55
CA TYR A 290 -7.77 -9.73 -11.90
C TYR A 290 -7.86 -11.24 -12.11
N TYR A 291 -7.51 -11.66 -13.32
CA TYR A 291 -7.38 -13.05 -13.71
C TYR A 291 -5.90 -13.36 -13.91
N ALA A 292 -5.37 -14.33 -13.18
CA ALA A 292 -3.97 -14.73 -13.29
C ALA A 292 -3.86 -16.13 -13.91
N ARG A 293 -2.84 -16.35 -14.73
CA ARG A 293 -2.56 -17.70 -15.25
C ARG A 293 -2.38 -18.70 -14.11
N ARG A 294 -2.98 -19.88 -14.25
CA ARG A 294 -2.90 -20.92 -13.20
C ARG A 294 -1.46 -21.36 -12.88
N ASN A 295 -0.57 -21.32 -13.88
CA ASN A 295 0.86 -21.61 -13.76
C ASN A 295 1.73 -20.36 -13.58
N LEU A 296 1.19 -19.22 -13.12
CA LEU A 296 1.94 -17.97 -12.96
C LEU A 296 3.21 -18.16 -12.12
N ASN A 297 3.11 -18.80 -10.97
CA ASN A 297 4.21 -18.97 -10.03
C ASN A 297 5.38 -19.80 -10.58
N SER A 298 5.12 -20.77 -11.45
CA SER A 298 6.18 -21.59 -12.05
C SER A 298 6.90 -20.90 -13.21
N ARG A 299 6.37 -19.77 -13.69
CA ARG A 299 6.97 -18.98 -14.79
C ARG A 299 7.96 -17.91 -14.32
N HIS A 300 7.93 -17.54 -13.04
CA HIS A 300 8.66 -16.40 -12.51
C HIS A 300 9.55 -16.77 -11.32
N ASP A 301 10.69 -16.07 -11.17
CA ASP A 301 11.54 -16.18 -9.99
C ASP A 301 10.84 -15.49 -8.80
N LEU A 302 10.31 -16.30 -7.88
CA LEU A 302 9.63 -15.83 -6.67
C LEU A 302 10.59 -15.57 -5.50
N THR A 303 11.91 -15.63 -5.72
CA THR A 303 12.91 -15.37 -4.69
C THR A 303 12.84 -13.90 -4.28
N ILE A 304 12.54 -13.66 -3.00
CA ILE A 304 12.54 -12.31 -2.43
C ILE A 304 13.98 -11.83 -2.32
N LYS A 305 14.31 -10.76 -3.05
CA LYS A 305 15.62 -10.10 -3.00
C LYS A 305 15.43 -8.72 -2.38
N ASN A 306 16.29 -8.36 -1.43
CA ASN A 306 16.38 -6.99 -0.96
C ASN A 306 17.34 -6.23 -1.87
N PRO A 307 16.86 -5.26 -2.67
CA PRO A 307 17.73 -4.53 -3.59
C PRO A 307 18.57 -3.45 -2.90
N ILE A 308 18.39 -3.21 -1.60
CA ILE A 308 19.03 -2.11 -0.89
C ILE A 308 20.42 -2.54 -0.42
N GLU A 309 21.45 -1.93 -1.00
CA GLU A 309 22.85 -2.20 -0.68
C GLU A 309 23.40 -1.19 0.34
N ALA A 310 24.52 -1.52 0.99
CA ALA A 310 25.19 -0.64 1.96
C ALA A 310 25.65 0.70 1.36
N SER A 311 25.71 0.81 0.03
CA SER A 311 26.05 2.03 -0.69
C SER A 311 25.11 3.20 -0.38
N VAL A 312 23.87 2.95 0.06
CA VAL A 312 22.93 4.01 0.47
C VAL A 312 23.40 4.80 1.69
N LEU A 313 24.27 4.23 2.52
CA LEU A 313 24.84 4.89 3.70
C LEU A 313 26.12 5.67 3.40
N LEU A 314 26.65 5.58 2.17
CA LEU A 314 27.81 6.35 1.76
C LEU A 314 27.43 7.82 1.57
N THR A 315 28.45 8.69 1.57
CA THR A 315 28.24 10.14 1.51
C THR A 315 27.53 10.57 0.24
N GLU A 316 26.34 11.14 0.39
CA GLU A 316 25.61 11.79 -0.71
C GLU A 316 25.84 13.29 -0.71
N ALA A 317 25.90 13.87 -1.91
CA ALA A 317 25.92 15.32 -2.08
C ALA A 317 24.58 15.92 -1.62
N SER A 318 24.65 17.00 -0.85
CA SER A 318 23.44 17.71 -0.45
C SER A 318 22.75 18.36 -1.66
N LEU A 319 21.42 18.39 -1.61
CA LEU A 319 20.57 19.12 -2.56
C LEU A 319 20.75 20.65 -2.48
N ALA A 320 21.29 21.16 -1.37
CA ALA A 320 21.41 22.60 -1.14
C ALA A 320 22.54 23.21 -1.99
N ARG A 321 22.17 24.12 -2.92
CA ARG A 321 23.12 24.71 -3.91
C ARG A 321 24.28 25.50 -3.30
N LYS A 322 24.15 26.00 -2.08
CA LYS A 322 25.20 26.76 -1.39
C LYS A 322 26.31 25.88 -0.79
N GLN A 323 26.17 24.56 -0.79
CA GLN A 323 27.13 23.63 -0.18
C GLN A 323 28.31 23.24 -1.09
N ARG A 324 29.11 24.21 -1.57
CA ARG A 324 30.53 23.89 -1.88
C ARG A 324 31.43 23.99 -0.65
N LYS A 325 30.96 24.51 0.50
CA LYS A 325 31.76 24.77 1.72
C LYS A 325 30.98 24.76 3.05
N SER A 326 30.11 23.80 3.30
CA SER A 326 29.43 23.66 4.61
C SER A 326 29.94 22.45 5.36
N HIS A 327 30.18 22.59 6.66
CA HIS A 327 30.54 21.50 7.55
C HIS A 327 29.32 20.57 7.71
N ALA A 328 29.43 19.33 7.27
CA ALA A 328 28.48 18.30 7.64
C ALA A 328 28.50 18.17 9.17
N THR A 329 27.32 18.13 9.79
CA THR A 329 27.11 17.91 11.22
C THR A 329 27.37 16.45 11.63
N PHE A 330 27.64 15.58 10.65
CA PHE A 330 27.85 14.16 10.81
C PHE A 330 29.12 13.67 10.13
N ILE A 331 29.61 12.52 10.58
CA ILE A 331 30.74 11.80 9.99
C ILE A 331 30.17 10.57 9.28
N PRO A 332 30.21 10.50 7.93
CA PRO A 332 29.73 9.36 7.17
C PRO A 332 30.39 8.05 7.61
N LEU A 333 29.70 6.93 7.40
CA LEU A 333 30.24 5.61 7.74
C LEU A 333 31.36 5.21 6.78
N MET A 334 32.46 4.70 7.34
CA MET A 334 33.45 3.95 6.59
C MET A 334 33.02 2.49 6.42
N LEU A 335 33.55 1.81 5.38
CA LEU A 335 33.17 0.43 5.07
C LEU A 335 33.46 -0.56 6.21
N ASN A 336 34.50 -0.31 7.00
CA ASN A 336 34.91 -1.12 8.14
C ASN A 336 34.06 -0.89 9.41
N GLU A 337 33.26 0.17 9.46
CA GLU A 337 32.35 0.47 10.57
C GLU A 337 30.87 0.33 10.16
N MET A 338 30.60 -0.38 9.06
CA MET A 338 29.24 -0.64 8.62
C MET A 338 28.46 -1.42 9.70
N PRO A 339 27.26 -0.95 10.09
CA PRO A 339 26.47 -1.58 11.13
C PRO A 339 26.21 -3.06 10.85
N GLN A 340 26.27 -3.86 11.91
CA GLN A 340 25.99 -5.29 11.90
C GLN A 340 24.69 -5.59 12.64
N ARG A 341 24.20 -6.83 12.52
CA ARG A 341 23.05 -7.28 13.29
C ARG A 341 23.28 -7.08 14.79
N ASN A 342 22.25 -6.56 15.48
CA ASN A 342 22.22 -6.22 16.91
C ASN A 342 23.06 -5.02 17.35
N ASP A 343 23.77 -4.35 16.44
CA ASP A 343 24.44 -3.09 16.74
C ASP A 343 23.44 -2.02 17.18
N LEU A 344 23.84 -1.14 18.12
CA LEU A 344 22.98 -0.07 18.59
C LEU A 344 23.11 1.15 17.67
N VAL A 345 21.98 1.77 17.37
CA VAL A 345 21.90 3.05 16.66
C VAL A 345 20.98 3.95 17.45
N GLY A 346 21.47 5.11 17.89
CA GLY A 346 20.61 6.13 18.47
C GLY A 346 19.83 6.81 17.36
N LEU A 347 18.51 6.95 17.51
CA LEU A 347 17.62 7.57 16.53
C LEU A 347 16.75 8.62 17.20
N ASP A 348 16.63 9.75 16.53
CA ASP A 348 15.64 10.77 16.81
C ASP A 348 15.19 11.44 15.50
N ALA A 349 13.96 11.94 15.44
CA ALA A 349 13.42 12.60 14.27
C ALA A 349 12.53 13.79 14.65
N GLU A 350 12.60 14.83 13.83
CA GLU A 350 11.86 16.07 14.01
C GLU A 350 10.84 16.27 12.91
N PHE A 351 9.71 16.86 13.27
CA PHE A 351 8.54 16.99 12.39
C PHE A 351 8.08 18.43 12.26
N VAL A 352 7.44 18.71 11.13
CA VAL A 352 6.72 19.96 10.87
C VAL A 352 5.26 19.66 10.51
N THR A 353 4.38 20.63 10.73
CA THR A 353 2.95 20.50 10.41
C THR A 353 2.67 21.12 9.04
N LEU A 354 2.14 20.29 8.13
CA LEU A 354 1.73 20.72 6.79
C LEU A 354 0.28 21.20 6.77
N ASN A 355 -0.58 20.66 7.64
CA ASN A 355 -1.97 21.06 7.78
C ASN A 355 -2.37 20.98 9.25
N GLN A 356 -3.05 22.01 9.77
CA GLN A 356 -3.59 21.99 11.13
C GLN A 356 -4.84 21.11 11.22
N GLU A 357 -5.10 20.57 12.42
CA GLU A 357 -6.34 19.85 12.70
C GLU A 357 -7.52 20.84 12.67
N GLU A 358 -8.49 20.59 11.79
CA GLU A 358 -9.78 21.28 11.81
C GLU A 358 -10.80 20.34 12.43
N ALA A 359 -11.53 20.83 13.43
CA ALA A 359 -12.55 20.05 14.09
C ALA A 359 -13.82 20.88 14.31
N GLU A 360 -14.95 20.28 14.02
CA GLU A 360 -16.27 20.81 14.34
C GLU A 360 -16.60 20.47 15.79
N LEU A 361 -16.99 21.47 16.57
CA LEU A 361 -17.60 21.24 17.87
C LEU A 361 -19.12 21.24 17.68
N ARG A 362 -19.74 20.08 17.87
CA ARG A 362 -21.20 19.95 17.79
C ARG A 362 -21.85 20.49 19.07
N SER A 363 -23.13 20.85 18.97
CA SER A 363 -23.92 21.36 20.10
C SER A 363 -24.08 20.37 21.26
N ASP A 364 -23.84 19.08 21.02
CA ASP A 364 -23.83 18.02 22.04
C ASP A 364 -22.48 17.90 22.78
N GLY A 365 -21.51 18.78 22.47
CA GLY A 365 -20.16 18.75 23.04
C GLY A 365 -19.23 17.74 22.39
N THR A 366 -19.68 16.99 21.36
CA THR A 366 -18.81 16.09 20.61
C THR A 366 -17.93 16.87 19.63
N LYS A 367 -16.62 16.57 19.67
CA LYS A 367 -15.64 17.13 18.73
C LYS A 367 -15.48 16.15 17.56
N SER A 368 -15.80 16.59 16.36
CA SER A 368 -15.64 15.81 15.12
C SER A 368 -14.49 16.39 14.31
N THR A 369 -13.42 15.64 14.13
CA THR A 369 -12.31 16.07 13.26
C THR A 369 -12.78 16.10 11.81
N ILE A 370 -12.81 17.30 11.22
CA ILE A 370 -13.12 17.52 9.79
C ILE A 370 -11.87 17.21 8.96
N LYS A 371 -10.71 17.71 9.41
CA LYS A 371 -9.42 17.50 8.76
C LYS A 371 -8.39 17.11 9.82
N PRO A 372 -7.76 15.93 9.73
CA PRO A 372 -6.73 15.55 10.67
C PRO A 372 -5.47 16.41 10.46
N SER A 373 -4.71 16.62 11.54
CA SER A 373 -3.37 17.21 11.44
C SER A 373 -2.47 16.31 10.60
N GLN A 374 -1.77 16.91 9.64
CA GLN A 374 -0.80 16.22 8.79
C GLN A 374 0.60 16.66 9.17
N MET A 375 1.37 15.74 9.74
CA MET A 375 2.79 15.96 10.04
C MET A 375 3.65 15.40 8.91
N SER A 376 4.79 16.05 8.66
CA SER A 376 5.83 15.56 7.78
C SER A 376 7.17 15.59 8.49
N VAL A 377 8.04 14.64 8.13
CA VAL A 377 9.39 14.57 8.68
C VAL A 377 10.24 15.68 8.10
N ALA A 378 10.94 16.41 8.96
CA ALA A 378 11.78 17.53 8.60
C ALA A 378 13.28 17.25 8.81
N ARG A 379 13.63 16.46 9.82
CA ARG A 379 15.02 16.06 10.10
C ARG A 379 15.05 14.66 10.70
N ILE A 380 16.01 13.84 10.31
CA ILE A 380 16.24 12.51 10.87
C ILE A 380 17.71 12.40 11.24
N THR A 381 17.97 11.99 12.48
CA THR A 381 19.33 11.81 12.99
C THR A 381 19.57 10.39 13.44
N CYS A 382 20.64 9.77 12.94
CA CYS A 382 21.17 8.52 13.49
C CYS A 382 22.59 8.73 14.03
N VAL A 383 22.82 8.32 15.28
CA VAL A 383 24.11 8.36 15.96
C VAL A 383 24.64 6.95 16.22
N ARG A 384 25.98 6.78 16.15
CA ARG A 384 26.64 5.51 16.45
C ARG A 384 26.38 5.14 17.92
N GLY A 385 25.88 3.94 18.19
CA GLY A 385 25.58 3.49 19.55
C GLY A 385 26.77 2.88 20.30
N GLN A 386 27.90 2.65 19.64
CA GLN A 386 29.09 2.00 20.19
C GLN A 386 30.35 2.33 19.37
N GLY A 387 31.50 1.88 19.87
CA GLY A 387 32.79 2.04 19.21
C GLY A 387 33.49 3.35 19.59
N GLN A 388 34.58 3.67 18.89
CA GLN A 388 35.39 4.86 19.19
C GLN A 388 34.61 6.18 18.98
N ASN A 389 33.65 6.16 18.05
CA ASN A 389 32.83 7.30 17.69
C ASN A 389 31.40 7.21 18.29
N GLU A 390 31.22 6.54 19.43
CA GLU A 390 29.91 6.46 20.11
C GLU A 390 29.33 7.86 20.34
N GLY A 391 28.05 8.04 20.03
CA GLY A 391 27.33 9.31 20.11
C GLY A 391 27.60 10.28 18.96
N VAL A 392 28.47 9.95 18.01
CA VAL A 392 28.73 10.77 16.81
C VAL A 392 27.71 10.43 15.71
N PRO A 393 27.01 11.42 15.13
CA PRO A 393 26.06 11.20 14.05
C PRO A 393 26.74 10.67 12.79
N PHE A 394 26.05 9.75 12.12
CA PHE A 394 26.40 9.27 10.77
C PHE A 394 25.28 9.51 9.75
N ILE A 395 24.07 9.83 10.22
CA ILE A 395 22.99 10.41 9.44
C ILE A 395 22.53 11.65 10.21
N ASP A 396 22.46 12.80 9.55
CA ASP A 396 21.79 14.01 10.05
C ASP A 396 21.19 14.73 8.84
N ASP A 397 20.10 14.13 8.35
CA ASP A 397 19.48 14.45 7.07
C ASP A 397 18.30 15.41 7.30
N TYR A 398 18.35 16.60 6.69
CA TYR A 398 17.18 17.49 6.59
C TYR A 398 16.40 17.13 5.33
N ILE A 399 15.08 17.01 5.46
CA ILE A 399 14.22 16.52 4.38
C ILE A 399 13.64 17.70 3.59
N SER A 400 14.02 17.78 2.31
CA SER A 400 13.46 18.80 1.42
C SER A 400 11.97 18.55 1.18
N THR A 401 11.16 19.60 1.33
CA THR A 401 9.75 19.60 0.96
C THR A 401 9.43 20.77 0.04
N GLN A 402 8.56 20.54 -0.94
CA GLN A 402 7.96 21.59 -1.77
C GLN A 402 6.61 22.04 -1.22
N GLU A 403 6.03 21.28 -0.30
CA GLU A 403 4.76 21.59 0.33
C GLU A 403 4.93 22.72 1.35
N GLN A 404 3.93 23.60 1.45
CA GLN A 404 3.97 24.71 2.38
C GLN A 404 3.86 24.19 3.81
N VAL A 405 4.87 24.49 4.63
CA VAL A 405 4.84 24.24 6.06
C VAL A 405 3.98 25.31 6.73
N VAL A 406 2.94 24.88 7.44
CA VAL A 406 2.03 25.75 8.20
C VAL A 406 2.64 26.10 9.56
N ASP A 407 3.23 25.11 10.24
CA ASP A 407 3.91 25.32 11.50
C ASP A 407 5.19 24.49 11.57
N TYR A 408 6.32 25.16 11.79
CA TYR A 408 7.63 24.52 11.92
C TYR A 408 7.85 23.87 13.28
N LEU A 409 7.02 24.20 14.29
CA LEU A 409 7.17 23.73 15.66
C LEU A 409 8.57 24.02 16.22
N THR A 410 9.21 25.12 15.81
CA THR A 410 10.64 25.42 16.03
C THR A 410 11.11 25.20 17.47
N GLN A 411 10.28 25.52 18.47
CA GLN A 411 10.60 25.28 19.88
C GLN A 411 10.82 23.79 20.19
N TYR A 412 10.06 22.91 19.55
CA TYR A 412 10.05 21.47 19.73
C TYR A 412 10.83 20.70 18.65
N SER A 413 11.15 21.33 17.51
CA SER A 413 11.80 20.68 16.36
C SER A 413 13.20 21.21 16.05
N GLY A 414 13.52 22.42 16.49
CA GLY A 414 14.73 23.15 16.09
C GLY A 414 14.76 23.59 14.62
N ILE A 415 13.73 23.29 13.83
CA ILE A 415 13.68 23.61 12.39
C ILE A 415 13.24 25.04 12.16
N LYS A 416 14.00 25.79 11.36
CA LYS A 416 13.71 27.19 11.03
C LYS A 416 13.20 27.33 9.59
N PRO A 417 12.43 28.40 9.29
CA PRO A 417 12.06 28.72 7.92
C PRO A 417 13.29 28.81 7.01
N GLY A 418 13.25 28.09 5.90
CA GLY A 418 14.35 27.99 4.93
C GLY A 418 15.31 26.81 5.12
N ASP A 419 15.27 26.11 6.27
CA ASP A 419 16.10 24.91 6.48
C ASP A 419 15.74 23.77 5.52
N LEU A 420 14.48 23.70 5.06
CA LEU A 420 13.95 22.64 4.18
C LEU A 420 13.96 23.03 2.68
N ASP A 421 14.43 24.23 2.33
CA ASP A 421 14.45 24.74 0.95
C ASP A 421 15.81 24.53 0.28
N ALA A 422 15.85 23.78 -0.82
CA ALA A 422 17.06 23.45 -1.57
C ALA A 422 17.82 24.68 -2.14
N LYS A 423 17.18 25.83 -2.29
CA LYS A 423 17.80 27.04 -2.82
C LYS A 423 18.57 27.83 -1.76
N ILE A 424 18.06 27.85 -0.53
CA ILE A 424 18.56 28.75 0.52
C ILE A 424 19.14 28.03 1.74
N SER A 425 18.79 26.76 1.96
CA SER A 425 19.21 26.01 3.13
C SER A 425 20.73 25.97 3.29
N SER A 426 21.16 26.05 4.54
CA SER A 426 22.56 25.86 4.95
C SER A 426 22.84 24.43 5.43
N LYS A 427 21.78 23.63 5.63
CA LYS A 427 21.81 22.28 6.20
C LYS A 427 22.12 21.24 5.13
N HIS A 428 22.50 20.03 5.56
CA HIS A 428 22.58 18.89 4.65
C HIS A 428 21.17 18.43 4.29
N LEU A 429 20.71 18.92 3.14
CA LEU A 429 19.38 18.64 2.62
C LEU A 429 19.41 17.41 1.69
N THR A 430 18.46 16.51 1.86
CA THR A 430 18.21 15.33 1.02
C THR A 430 16.72 15.10 0.80
N THR A 431 16.34 13.99 0.16
CA THR A 431 14.95 13.59 -0.04
C THR A 431 14.52 12.57 1.00
N LEU A 432 13.23 12.56 1.36
CA LEU A 432 12.66 11.53 2.24
C LEU A 432 12.95 10.12 1.72
N LYS A 433 12.89 9.92 0.40
CA LYS A 433 13.15 8.62 -0.22
C LYS A 433 14.59 8.13 0.02
N SER A 434 15.60 9.00 -0.08
CA SER A 434 17.00 8.62 0.19
C SER A 434 17.16 8.21 1.66
N THR A 435 16.73 9.06 2.60
CA THR A 435 16.85 8.76 4.03
C THR A 435 16.03 7.53 4.44
N TYR A 436 14.85 7.32 3.82
CA TYR A 436 14.05 6.11 4.02
C TYR A 436 14.82 4.85 3.61
N LEU A 437 15.55 4.87 2.48
CA LEU A 437 16.38 3.74 2.06
C LEU A 437 17.52 3.47 3.05
N LYS A 438 18.15 4.51 3.59
CA LYS A 438 19.17 4.39 4.66
C LYS A 438 18.59 3.70 5.89
N LEU A 439 17.47 4.18 6.40
CA LEU A 439 16.79 3.58 7.56
C LEU A 439 16.32 2.15 7.27
N ARG A 440 15.80 1.91 6.06
CA ARG A 440 15.34 0.58 5.65
C ARG A 440 16.50 -0.42 5.60
N PHE A 441 17.64 -0.02 5.05
CA PHE A 441 18.86 -0.82 5.08
C PHE A 441 19.25 -1.20 6.52
N LEU A 442 19.26 -0.23 7.44
CA LEU A 442 19.57 -0.47 8.85
C LEU A 442 18.60 -1.48 9.49
N ILE A 443 17.30 -1.36 9.21
CA ILE A 443 16.29 -2.32 9.66
C ILE A 443 16.58 -3.71 9.12
N ASP A 444 16.81 -3.84 7.81
CA ASP A 444 17.03 -5.13 7.14
C ASP A 444 18.33 -5.81 7.60
N VAL A 445 19.38 -5.04 7.93
CA VAL A 445 20.63 -5.54 8.55
C VAL A 445 20.36 -6.13 9.95
N GLY A 446 19.36 -5.62 10.66
CA GLY A 446 19.00 -6.09 12.00
C GLY A 446 19.61 -5.25 13.13
N VAL A 447 19.90 -3.96 12.92
CA VAL A 447 20.37 -3.08 14.00
C VAL A 447 19.25 -2.85 15.03
N ARG A 448 19.59 -2.39 16.23
CA ARG A 448 18.62 -2.03 17.28
C ARG A 448 18.63 -0.52 17.48
N PHE A 449 17.48 0.10 17.22
CA PHE A 449 17.26 1.53 17.39
C PHE A 449 17.00 1.86 18.84
N VAL A 450 17.74 2.82 19.38
CA VAL A 450 17.58 3.37 20.73
C VAL A 450 17.08 4.81 20.60
N GLY A 451 16.00 5.15 21.29
CA GLY A 451 15.42 6.49 21.22
C GLY A 451 14.43 6.75 22.34
N HIS A 452 13.64 7.82 22.22
CA HIS A 452 12.65 8.21 23.21
C HIS A 452 11.32 8.58 22.55
N GLY A 453 10.32 7.71 22.63
CA GLY A 453 9.02 7.90 21.97
C GLY A 453 9.01 7.49 20.49
N LEU A 454 9.87 6.54 20.10
CA LEU A 454 10.11 6.11 18.73
C LEU A 454 8.86 5.62 17.98
N GLN A 455 7.81 5.21 18.70
CA GLN A 455 6.55 4.80 18.07
C GLN A 455 5.93 5.93 17.23
N LYS A 456 5.98 7.17 17.71
CA LYS A 456 5.49 8.33 16.94
C LYS A 456 6.38 8.56 15.73
N ASP A 457 7.69 8.47 15.93
CA ASP A 457 8.68 8.76 14.89
C ASP A 457 8.55 7.79 13.72
N PHE A 458 8.55 6.48 14.00
CA PHE A 458 8.37 5.47 12.96
C PHE A 458 7.03 5.60 12.24
N ARG A 459 5.97 6.01 12.94
CA ARG A 459 4.67 6.26 12.31
C ARG A 459 4.73 7.43 11.33
N VAL A 460 5.37 8.55 11.68
CA VAL A 460 5.46 9.74 10.81
C VAL A 460 6.46 9.52 9.67
N ILE A 461 7.56 8.80 9.90
CA ILE A 461 8.51 8.37 8.86
C ILE A 461 7.89 7.33 7.93
N ASN A 462 6.79 6.68 8.34
CA ASN A 462 6.11 5.59 7.65
C ASN A 462 6.98 4.33 7.51
N LEU A 463 7.69 3.97 8.59
CA LEU A 463 8.50 2.77 8.69
C LEU A 463 7.91 1.80 9.73
N MET A 464 7.85 0.52 9.38
CA MET A 464 7.53 -0.55 10.32
C MET A 464 8.84 -1.20 10.77
N VAL A 465 9.14 -1.08 12.06
CA VAL A 465 10.34 -1.65 12.69
C VAL A 465 9.91 -2.81 13.60
N PRO A 466 10.51 -4.01 13.46
CA PRO A 466 10.28 -5.13 14.36
C PRO A 466 10.52 -4.75 15.82
N LYS A 467 9.65 -5.22 16.73
CA LYS A 467 9.68 -4.82 18.15
C LYS A 467 11.01 -5.15 18.83
N GLU A 468 11.68 -6.21 18.39
CA GLU A 468 12.96 -6.69 18.91
C GLU A 468 14.11 -5.71 18.60
N GLN A 469 13.96 -4.93 17.53
CA GLN A 469 14.88 -3.88 17.11
C GLN A 469 14.59 -2.53 17.76
N VAL A 470 13.50 -2.37 18.52
CA VAL A 470 13.14 -1.10 19.15
C VAL A 470 13.48 -1.11 20.63
N ILE A 471 14.34 -0.18 21.05
CA ILE A 471 14.69 0.09 22.44
C ILE A 471 14.23 1.51 22.75
N ASP A 472 12.98 1.62 23.19
CA ASP A 472 12.39 2.92 23.49
C ASP A 472 12.49 3.24 25.00
N THR A 473 13.33 4.22 25.31
CA THR A 473 13.62 4.64 26.68
C THR A 473 12.39 5.16 27.43
N VAL A 474 11.36 5.65 26.72
CA VAL A 474 10.12 6.10 27.39
C VAL A 474 9.46 4.95 28.14
N TYR A 475 9.47 3.74 27.57
CA TYR A 475 8.90 2.55 28.19
C TYR A 475 9.83 1.92 29.23
N LEU A 476 11.15 2.03 29.06
CA LEU A 476 12.12 1.53 30.03
C LEU A 476 12.01 2.24 31.39
N PHE A 477 11.71 3.54 31.39
CA PHE A 477 11.56 4.36 32.59
C PHE A 477 10.10 4.59 33.00
N HIS A 478 9.15 3.81 32.45
CA HIS A 478 7.72 3.93 32.73
C HIS A 478 7.24 2.93 33.79
N ILE A 479 6.43 3.41 34.74
CA ILE A 479 5.64 2.53 35.60
C ILE A 479 4.25 2.36 34.99
N PRO A 480 3.76 1.12 34.76
CA PRO A 480 2.42 0.88 34.20
C PRO A 480 1.32 1.67 34.93
N ARG A 481 0.38 2.24 34.17
CA ARG A 481 -0.70 3.12 34.64
C ARG A 481 -0.24 4.45 35.29
N LYS A 482 1.03 4.84 35.14
CA LYS A 482 1.54 6.17 35.50
C LYS A 482 1.83 7.01 34.24
N ARG A 483 2.13 8.29 34.44
CA ARG A 483 2.51 9.24 33.38
C ARG A 483 3.81 8.79 32.68
N MET A 484 3.88 9.00 31.36
CA MET A 484 5.10 8.91 30.57
C MET A 484 6.00 10.13 30.83
N ILE A 485 7.29 9.90 31.01
CA ILE A 485 8.25 10.94 31.45
C ILE A 485 9.04 11.43 30.24
N SER A 486 9.22 12.75 30.11
CA SER A 486 9.96 13.35 29.01
C SER A 486 11.45 13.06 29.10
N LEU A 487 12.11 13.03 27.93
CA LEU A 487 13.55 12.88 27.82
C LEU A 487 14.29 13.94 28.66
N ARG A 488 13.88 15.21 28.58
CA ARG A 488 14.45 16.32 29.37
C ARG A 488 14.46 16.06 30.87
N PHE A 489 13.36 15.53 31.43
CA PHE A 489 13.29 15.25 32.86
C PHE A 489 14.16 14.04 33.24
N LEU A 490 14.17 12.99 32.40
CA LEU A 490 15.00 11.81 32.62
C LEU A 490 16.49 12.12 32.52
N ALA A 491 16.90 12.92 31.53
CA ALA A 491 18.27 13.39 31.36
C ALA A 491 18.74 14.16 32.60
N TRP A 492 17.92 15.09 33.09
CA TRP A 492 18.23 15.84 34.31
C TRP A 492 18.31 14.94 35.54
N TYR A 493 17.36 14.02 35.73
CA TYR A 493 17.31 13.20 36.94
C TYR A 493 18.41 12.13 36.99
N PHE A 494 18.69 11.46 35.87
CA PHE A 494 19.56 10.27 35.83
C PHE A 494 20.98 10.54 35.31
N LEU A 495 21.14 11.54 34.46
CA LEU A 495 22.41 11.90 33.83
C LEU A 495 22.95 13.24 34.33
N GLU A 496 22.16 13.99 35.11
CA GLU A 496 22.49 15.35 35.57
C GLU A 496 22.71 16.34 34.40
N LEU A 497 22.11 16.05 33.25
CA LEU A 497 22.19 16.86 32.04
C LEU A 497 20.96 17.77 31.89
N LYS A 498 21.19 19.02 31.48
CA LYS A 498 20.13 19.95 31.08
C LYS A 498 20.14 20.08 29.55
N ILE A 499 19.24 19.35 28.90
CA ILE A 499 19.04 19.36 27.45
C ILE A 499 17.82 20.20 27.06
N GLN A 500 17.65 20.50 25.77
CA GLN A 500 16.45 21.19 25.25
C GLN A 500 16.18 22.53 25.97
N SER A 501 17.23 23.34 26.16
CA SER A 501 17.16 24.58 26.94
C SER A 501 16.41 25.69 26.20
N GLU A 502 16.66 25.86 24.90
CA GLU A 502 15.96 26.83 24.03
C GLU A 502 15.12 26.13 22.96
N THR A 503 15.77 25.30 22.13
CA THR A 503 15.14 24.48 21.09
C THR A 503 15.61 23.04 21.21
N HIS A 504 14.87 22.12 20.62
CA HIS A 504 15.32 20.73 20.49
C HIS A 504 16.45 20.61 19.47
N ASP A 505 17.35 19.66 19.71
CA ASP A 505 18.35 19.23 18.74
C ASP A 505 18.38 17.71 18.69
N SER A 506 17.98 17.18 17.54
CA SER A 506 17.88 15.75 17.30
C SER A 506 19.17 14.96 17.55
N ILE A 507 20.36 15.57 17.39
CA ILE A 507 21.65 14.93 17.74
C ILE A 507 21.79 14.81 19.26
N GLU A 508 21.51 15.88 20.00
CA GLU A 508 21.52 15.88 21.47
C GLU A 508 20.54 14.84 22.01
N ASP A 509 19.33 14.76 21.44
CA ASP A 509 18.27 13.89 21.91
C ASP A 509 18.57 12.40 21.64
N ALA A 510 19.02 12.05 20.44
CA ALA A 510 19.43 10.68 20.10
C ALA A 510 20.61 10.20 20.97
N ARG A 511 21.59 11.07 21.22
CA ARG A 511 22.73 10.78 22.11
C ARG A 511 22.27 10.60 23.56
N THR A 512 21.40 11.48 24.04
CA THR A 512 20.86 11.39 25.41
C THR A 512 20.07 10.10 25.61
N ALA A 513 19.25 9.69 24.64
CA ALA A 513 18.53 8.43 24.69
C ALA A 513 19.48 7.22 24.80
N LEU A 514 20.59 7.20 24.04
CA LEU A 514 21.63 6.18 24.17
C LEU A 514 22.23 6.18 25.58
N GLN A 515 22.60 7.33 26.12
CA GLN A 515 23.15 7.44 27.48
C GLN A 515 22.15 6.97 28.55
N LEU A 516 20.86 7.29 28.41
CA LEU A 516 19.81 6.77 29.29
C LEU A 516 19.66 5.26 29.17
N TYR A 517 19.77 4.70 27.97
CA TYR A 517 19.77 3.25 27.80
C TYR A 517 20.98 2.60 28.48
N ARG A 518 22.18 3.18 28.37
CA ARG A 518 23.37 2.73 29.11
C ARG A 518 23.15 2.83 30.62
N LYS A 519 22.54 3.91 31.11
CA LYS A 519 22.20 4.08 32.53
C LYS A 519 21.19 3.03 32.99
N TYR A 520 20.15 2.76 32.19
CA TYR A 520 19.20 1.68 32.44
C TYR A 520 19.92 0.32 32.54
N LEU A 521 20.83 0.03 31.60
CA LEU A 521 21.65 -1.18 31.67
C LEU A 521 22.54 -1.19 32.90
N GLY A 522 23.13 -0.07 33.35
CA GLY A 522 23.90 -0.04 34.59
C GLY A 522 23.05 -0.33 35.84
N LEU A 523 21.85 0.24 35.89
CA LEU A 523 20.89 0.01 36.98
C LEU A 523 20.27 -1.40 36.93
N SER A 524 20.23 -2.04 35.76
CA SER A 524 19.58 -3.33 35.53
C SER A 524 20.55 -4.51 35.37
N LYS A 525 21.80 -4.30 34.92
CA LYS A 525 22.82 -5.34 34.67
C LYS A 525 23.94 -5.41 35.71
N ASN A 526 23.91 -4.56 36.74
CA ASN A 526 24.47 -4.90 38.05
C ASN A 526 23.36 -5.28 39.06
N GLY A 527 22.11 -5.36 38.58
CA GLY A 527 20.89 -5.61 39.33
C GLY A 527 20.56 -7.10 39.43
N THR A 528 21.05 -7.74 40.49
CA THR A 528 20.56 -9.04 40.97
C THR A 528 19.11 -8.97 41.49
N ASP A 529 18.49 -7.77 41.53
CA ASP A 529 17.14 -7.57 42.03
C ASP A 529 16.33 -6.55 41.19
N PRO A 530 15.35 -7.00 40.38
CA PRO A 530 14.38 -6.13 39.70
C PRO A 530 13.65 -5.13 40.61
N ASP A 531 13.56 -5.40 41.91
CA ASP A 531 12.93 -4.50 42.87
C ASP A 531 13.78 -3.24 43.16
N GLU A 532 15.09 -3.29 42.97
CA GLU A 532 15.97 -2.13 43.14
C GLU A 532 15.71 -1.07 42.05
N PHE A 533 15.67 -1.47 40.77
CA PHE A 533 15.34 -0.54 39.70
C PHE A 533 13.94 0.05 39.89
N ARG A 534 12.99 -0.77 40.35
CA ARG A 534 11.63 -0.32 40.67
C ARG A 534 11.61 0.71 41.81
N ARG A 535 12.46 0.56 42.83
CA ARG A 535 12.64 1.54 43.92
C ARG A 535 13.18 2.86 43.38
N VAL A 536 14.20 2.80 42.51
CA VAL A 536 14.78 3.99 41.86
C VAL A 536 13.72 4.73 41.03
N LEU A 537 12.93 4.00 40.24
CA LEU A 537 11.81 4.58 39.49
C LEU A 537 10.77 5.23 40.41
N LYS A 538 10.36 4.56 41.50
CA LYS A 538 9.42 5.16 42.47
C LYS A 538 9.93 6.49 43.03
N GLY A 539 11.22 6.56 43.38
CA GLY A 539 11.87 7.79 43.85
C GLY A 539 11.86 8.90 42.79
N MET A 540 12.11 8.56 41.53
CA MET A 540 12.02 9.49 40.40
C MET A 540 10.59 10.03 40.24
N TYR A 541 9.58 9.16 40.32
CA TYR A 541 8.17 9.59 40.26
C TYR A 541 7.74 10.46 41.45
N GLU A 542 8.28 10.21 42.65
CA GLU A 542 8.04 11.05 43.83
C GLU A 542 8.67 12.43 43.67
N LYS A 543 9.94 12.49 43.23
CA LYS A 543 10.63 13.76 42.95
C LYS A 543 9.93 14.53 41.84
N GLY A 544 9.52 13.85 40.77
CA GLY A 544 8.75 14.42 39.67
C GLY A 544 7.43 15.04 40.12
N ARG A 545 6.68 14.36 41.00
CA ARG A 545 5.45 14.95 41.59
C ARG A 545 5.74 16.20 42.42
N LYS A 546 6.83 16.20 43.21
CA LYS A 546 7.21 17.38 44.03
C LYS A 546 7.62 18.58 43.17
N LEU A 547 8.18 18.33 41.99
CA LEU A 547 8.66 19.37 41.06
C LEU A 547 7.67 19.69 39.93
N ASP A 548 6.45 19.17 39.98
CA ASP A 548 5.46 19.31 38.90
C ASP A 548 6.03 18.88 37.52
N TRP A 549 6.93 17.90 37.52
CA TRP A 549 7.65 17.41 36.34
C TRP A 549 8.46 18.47 35.59
N LYS A 550 8.80 19.58 36.24
CA LYS A 550 9.65 20.65 35.70
C LYS A 550 11.08 20.48 36.17
N VAL A 551 12.02 20.76 35.27
CA VAL A 551 13.44 20.79 35.59
C VAL A 551 13.77 22.14 36.24
N PRO A 552 14.39 22.19 37.43
CA PRO A 552 14.76 23.44 38.08
C PRO A 552 15.74 24.27 37.24
N GLU A 553 15.46 25.56 37.09
CA GLU A 553 16.40 26.55 36.55
C GLU A 553 17.55 26.75 37.55
N ALA A 554 18.76 27.09 37.08
CA ALA A 554 19.88 27.29 38.01
C ALA A 554 19.67 28.61 38.76
N ASP A 555 19.90 28.62 40.08
CA ASP A 555 19.98 29.85 40.86
C ASP A 555 21.16 30.69 40.34
N GLY A 556 20.85 31.72 39.56
CA GLY A 556 21.84 32.56 38.90
C GLY A 556 21.22 33.69 38.09
N ASP A 557 20.32 34.47 38.70
CA ASP A 557 20.23 35.93 38.49
C ASP A 557 19.23 36.54 39.50
N VAL A 558 19.73 36.80 40.70
CA VAL A 558 19.08 37.73 41.64
C VAL A 558 19.44 39.15 41.17
N HIS A 559 18.73 39.65 40.15
CA HIS A 559 18.53 41.10 39.99
C HIS A 559 17.17 41.39 39.35
N SER A 560 16.19 41.52 40.25
CA SER A 560 15.08 42.48 40.24
C SER A 560 14.74 43.20 38.92
N SER A 561 13.54 42.94 38.40
CA SER A 561 12.66 43.98 37.84
C SER A 561 11.19 43.57 38.04
N PRO A 562 10.35 44.37 38.73
CA PRO A 562 8.96 44.02 38.96
C PRO A 562 8.16 44.09 37.66
N LYS A 563 7.40 43.03 37.38
CA LYS A 563 6.37 43.01 36.33
C LYS A 563 5.37 44.15 36.58
N ARG A 564 5.29 45.09 35.64
CA ARG A 564 4.11 45.96 35.51
C ARG A 564 2.94 45.10 35.02
N LEU A 565 1.91 45.01 35.85
CA LEU A 565 0.57 44.60 35.43
C LEU A 565 0.04 45.60 34.40
N ARG A 566 -0.28 45.11 33.21
CA ARG A 566 -1.44 45.55 32.41
C ARG A 566 -1.98 44.37 31.64
#